data_AF-A0A067CAN0-F1
#
_entry.id   AF-A0A067CAN0-F1
#
_cell.length_a   1.000
_cell.length_b   1.000
_cell.length_c   1.000
_cell.angle_alpha   90.00
_cell.angle_beta   90.00
_cell.angle_gamma   90.00
#
_symmetry.space_group_name_H-M   'P 1'
#
loop_
_entity.id
_entity.type
_entity.pdbx_description
1 polymer ?
#
loop_
_entity_poly.entity_id
_entity_poly.type
_entity_poly.pdbx_seq_one_letter_code
_entity_poly.pdbx_strand_id
1 'polypeptide(L)'
;MLRRPIVGRLAGQVQARSKVTKAPDLQEKVVNLCRHRGFVYPGSDIYGGLANSFDYGPLGVQMKKNIQDAWWRHFVQSRTDCVGLDSSVILSSRVWEASGHIGNFTDPMTVCKECNSRVRADKLIENASDVTGVEEAGGLSCEAMTSSLRRTS
;
A
#
# COMPACT_ATOMS: atom_id res chain seq x y z
N MET A 1 35.99 15.02 65.01
CA MET A 1 36.07 14.60 63.60
C MET A 1 36.62 13.18 63.62
N LEU A 2 35.91 12.09 63.30
CA LEU A 2 35.04 11.81 62.15
C LEU A 2 34.01 10.73 62.55
N ARG A 3 32.73 10.95 62.23
CA ARG A 3 31.69 9.91 62.26
C ARG A 3 31.91 8.99 61.06
N ARG A 4 32.12 7.68 61.29
CA ARG A 4 32.07 6.67 60.21
C ARG A 4 30.61 6.47 59.79
N PRO A 5 30.26 6.62 58.50
CA PRO A 5 28.89 6.40 58.06
C PRO A 5 28.60 4.92 57.80
N ILE A 6 27.30 4.67 57.80
CA ILE A 6 26.58 3.41 57.79
C ILE A 6 26.64 2.74 56.42
N VAL A 7 26.62 1.41 56.44
CA VAL A 7 26.41 0.44 55.35
C VAL A 7 25.49 0.97 54.23
N GLY A 8 25.89 0.77 52.97
CA GLY A 8 25.04 1.03 51.81
C GLY A 8 25.55 0.34 50.54
N ARG A 9 25.39 -0.98 50.47
CA ARG A 9 25.59 -1.78 49.26
C ARG A 9 24.50 -1.43 48.24
N LEU A 10 24.77 -0.51 47.30
CA LEU A 10 23.93 -0.30 46.12
C LEU A 10 24.54 -1.04 44.93
N ALA A 11 24.36 -2.37 44.95
CA ALA A 11 24.52 -3.19 43.77
C ALA A 11 23.26 -3.05 42.91
N GLY A 12 23.44 -2.65 41.65
CA GLY A 12 22.61 -3.05 40.52
C GLY A 12 21.15 -2.60 40.53
N GLN A 13 20.87 -1.45 39.90
CA GLN A 13 19.65 -1.30 39.11
C GLN A 13 19.99 -0.66 37.77
N VAL A 14 20.57 -1.47 36.87
CA VAL A 14 20.44 -1.23 35.44
C VAL A 14 18.96 -1.44 35.13
N GLN A 15 18.24 -0.34 34.89
CA GLN A 15 16.85 -0.39 34.46
C GLN A 15 16.77 -1.18 33.16
N ALA A 16 16.27 -2.42 33.23
CA ALA A 16 15.86 -3.15 32.06
C ALA A 16 14.71 -2.36 31.41
N ARG A 17 15.02 -1.63 30.33
CA ARG A 17 13.99 -1.10 29.42
C ARG A 17 13.17 -2.31 28.96
N SER A 18 11.95 -2.44 29.49
CA SER A 18 10.97 -3.36 28.97
C SER A 18 10.78 -3.01 27.49
N LYS A 19 11.18 -3.92 26.59
CA LYS A 19 10.84 -3.80 25.18
C LYS A 19 9.31 -3.83 25.12
N VAL A 20 8.69 -2.68 24.87
CA VAL A 20 7.28 -2.60 24.54
C VAL A 20 7.12 -3.35 23.21
N THR A 21 6.68 -4.59 23.26
CA THR A 21 6.31 -5.34 22.08
C THR A 21 5.02 -4.71 21.55
N LYS A 22 5.13 -3.92 20.48
CA LYS A 22 3.97 -3.41 19.73
C LYS A 22 3.06 -4.62 19.43
N ALA A 23 1.78 -4.54 19.80
CA ALA A 23 0.81 -5.57 19.46
C ALA A 23 0.89 -5.83 17.94
N PRO A 24 0.75 -7.09 17.47
CA PRO A 24 0.81 -7.36 16.05
C PRO A 24 -0.27 -6.52 15.38
N ASP A 25 0.14 -5.80 14.34
CA ASP A 25 -0.73 -4.88 13.64
C ASP A 25 -1.98 -5.64 13.14
N LEU A 26 -3.15 -5.02 13.24
CA LEU A 26 -4.40 -5.69 12.84
C LEU A 26 -4.32 -6.12 11.38
N GLN A 27 -3.67 -5.31 10.54
CA GLN A 27 -3.42 -5.63 9.14
C GLN A 27 -2.58 -6.90 8.98
N GLU A 28 -1.47 -7.01 9.70
CA GLU A 28 -0.61 -8.20 9.68
C GLU A 28 -1.38 -9.46 10.12
N LYS A 29 -2.22 -9.35 11.16
CA LYS A 29 -3.06 -10.47 11.62
C LYS A 29 -4.03 -10.93 10.53
N VAL A 30 -4.66 -10.00 9.81
CA VAL A 30 -5.58 -10.31 8.72
C VAL A 30 -4.84 -10.96 7.56
N VAL A 31 -3.69 -10.42 7.15
CA VAL A 31 -2.88 -11.00 6.07
C VAL A 31 -2.45 -12.43 6.41
N ASN A 32 -2.01 -12.66 7.65
CA ASN A 32 -1.64 -14.00 8.12
C ASN A 32 -2.84 -14.96 8.11
N LEU A 33 -4.01 -14.50 8.55
CA LEU A 33 -5.25 -15.30 8.50
C LEU A 33 -5.60 -15.69 7.06
N CYS A 34 -5.54 -14.74 6.12
CA CYS A 34 -5.83 -14.97 4.71
C CYS A 34 -4.87 -16.01 4.10
N ARG A 35 -3.58 -15.93 4.43
CA ARG A 35 -2.57 -16.90 3.99
C ARG A 35 -2.83 -18.28 4.59
N HIS A 36 -3.05 -18.37 5.90
CA HIS A 36 -3.24 -19.66 6.59
C HIS A 36 -4.56 -20.37 6.23
N ARG A 37 -5.61 -19.62 5.89
CA ARG A 37 -6.93 -20.19 5.56
C ARG A 37 -7.18 -20.37 4.07
N GLY A 38 -6.21 -20.07 3.21
CA GLY A 38 -6.35 -20.25 1.77
C GLY A 38 -7.32 -19.28 1.10
N PHE A 39 -7.25 -18.02 1.51
CA PHE A 39 -7.90 -16.92 0.81
C PHE A 39 -7.00 -16.34 -0.28
N VAL A 40 -5.88 -15.74 0.12
CA VAL A 40 -5.00 -15.01 -0.81
C VAL A 40 -3.54 -15.33 -0.48
N TYR A 41 -2.75 -15.56 -1.52
CA TYR A 41 -1.31 -15.78 -1.47
C TYR A 41 -0.59 -14.72 -2.32
N PRO A 42 0.63 -14.30 -1.94
CA PRO A 42 1.48 -13.52 -2.84
C PRO A 42 1.74 -14.33 -4.12
N GLY A 43 1.67 -13.69 -5.28
CA GLY A 43 1.96 -14.36 -6.54
C GLY A 43 3.42 -14.79 -6.58
N SER A 44 3.70 -15.98 -7.13
CA SER A 44 5.07 -16.53 -7.21
C SER A 44 5.79 -16.62 -5.86
N ASP A 45 5.06 -16.89 -4.77
CA ASP A 45 5.58 -16.92 -3.39
C ASP A 45 6.83 -17.81 -3.22
N ILE A 46 6.86 -18.99 -3.85
CA ILE A 46 8.00 -19.92 -3.79
C ILE A 46 9.24 -19.43 -4.57
N TYR A 47 9.09 -18.39 -5.39
CA TYR A 47 10.16 -17.81 -6.22
C TYR A 47 10.55 -16.39 -5.77
N GLY A 48 10.24 -16.02 -4.52
CA GLY A 48 10.60 -14.73 -3.96
C GLY A 48 9.51 -13.66 -4.09
N GLY A 49 8.33 -14.02 -4.58
CA GLY A 49 7.18 -13.14 -4.69
C GLY A 49 7.26 -12.17 -5.87
N LEU A 50 6.13 -11.96 -6.54
CA LEU A 50 5.98 -10.94 -7.57
C LEU A 50 5.10 -9.82 -7.02
N ALA A 51 5.69 -8.63 -6.87
CA ALA A 51 4.99 -7.46 -6.37
C ALA A 51 3.71 -7.19 -7.18
N ASN A 52 2.65 -6.80 -6.48
CA ASN A 52 1.33 -6.50 -7.06
C ASN A 52 0.63 -7.67 -7.77
N SER A 53 1.06 -8.91 -7.52
CA SER A 53 0.38 -10.11 -8.01
C SER A 53 -0.04 -11.01 -6.84
N PHE A 54 -1.19 -11.66 -6.98
CA PHE A 54 -1.80 -12.46 -5.94
C PHE A 54 -2.57 -13.65 -6.52
N ASP A 55 -2.43 -14.80 -5.85
CA ASP A 55 -3.14 -16.03 -6.18
C ASP A 55 -4.26 -16.27 -5.17
N TYR A 56 -5.46 -16.56 -5.65
CA TYR A 56 -6.60 -16.88 -4.78
C TYR A 56 -6.61 -18.39 -4.46
N GLY A 57 -6.63 -18.72 -3.18
CA GLY A 57 -6.77 -20.10 -2.71
C GLY A 57 -8.21 -20.63 -2.82
N PRO A 58 -8.49 -21.86 -2.36
CA PRO A 58 -9.80 -22.49 -2.51
C PRO A 58 -10.97 -21.66 -1.94
N LEU A 59 -10.79 -21.09 -0.75
CA LEU A 59 -11.79 -20.21 -0.13
C LEU A 59 -11.82 -18.85 -0.80
N GLY A 60 -10.66 -18.34 -1.23
CA GLY A 60 -10.52 -17.07 -1.93
C GLY A 60 -11.27 -17.03 -3.27
N VAL A 61 -11.16 -18.10 -4.07
CA VAL A 61 -11.84 -18.22 -5.36
C VAL A 61 -13.36 -18.22 -5.17
N GLN A 62 -13.87 -18.99 -4.20
CA GLN A 62 -15.31 -19.02 -3.89
C GLN A 62 -15.80 -17.68 -3.36
N MET A 63 -15.04 -17.02 -2.48
CA MET A 63 -15.37 -15.69 -1.99
C MET A 63 -15.42 -14.67 -3.12
N LYS A 64 -14.40 -14.62 -3.99
CA LYS A 64 -14.35 -13.74 -5.15
C LYS A 64 -15.55 -13.97 -6.07
N LYS A 65 -15.87 -15.23 -6.37
CA LYS A 65 -17.03 -15.59 -7.19
C LYS A 65 -18.34 -15.12 -6.56
N ASN A 66 -18.55 -15.39 -5.27
CA ASN A 66 -19.77 -14.98 -4.57
C ASN A 66 -19.97 -13.46 -4.58
N ILE A 67 -18.88 -12.70 -4.45
CA ILE A 67 -18.91 -11.23 -4.53
C ILE A 67 -19.28 -10.78 -5.96
N GLN A 68 -18.63 -11.36 -6.98
CA GLN A 68 -18.92 -11.05 -8.38
C GLN A 68 -20.37 -11.37 -8.74
N ASP A 69 -20.88 -12.53 -8.32
CA ASP A 69 -22.27 -12.95 -8.58
C ASP A 69 -23.28 -12.06 -7.85
N ALA A 70 -22.97 -11.65 -6.61
CA ALA A 70 -23.81 -10.71 -5.86
C ALA A 70 -23.88 -9.33 -6.53
N TRP A 71 -22.73 -8.83 -6.99
CA TRP A 71 -22.64 -7.58 -7.73
C TRP A 71 -23.42 -7.66 -9.05
N TRP A 72 -23.24 -8.74 -9.82
CA TRP A 72 -23.91 -8.93 -11.10
C TRP A 72 -25.43 -9.01 -10.95
N ARG A 73 -25.90 -9.77 -9.96
CA ARG A 73 -27.34 -9.85 -9.64
C ARG A 73 -27.92 -8.49 -9.31
N HIS A 74 -27.21 -7.70 -8.50
CA HIS A 74 -27.71 -6.41 -8.04
C HIS A 74 -27.67 -5.35 -9.15
N PHE A 75 -26.53 -5.15 -9.80
CA PHE A 75 -26.36 -4.04 -10.72
C PHE A 75 -26.82 -4.33 -12.15
N VAL A 76 -26.76 -5.59 -12.59
CA VAL A 76 -27.12 -5.97 -13.96
C VAL A 76 -28.49 -6.62 -14.01
N GLN A 77 -28.71 -7.72 -13.29
CA GLN A 77 -29.95 -8.50 -13.45
C GLN A 77 -31.18 -7.88 -12.80
N SER A 78 -31.02 -7.11 -11.71
CA SER A 78 -32.17 -6.50 -11.02
C SER A 78 -32.67 -5.21 -11.67
N ARG A 79 -31.90 -4.66 -12.62
CA ARG A 79 -32.17 -3.39 -13.30
C ARG A 79 -32.56 -3.62 -14.75
N THR A 80 -33.55 -2.88 -15.23
CA THR A 80 -34.01 -2.96 -16.63
C THR A 80 -33.20 -2.10 -17.59
N ASP A 81 -32.37 -1.19 -17.07
CA ASP A 81 -31.58 -0.22 -17.83
C ASP A 81 -30.09 -0.61 -17.94
N CYS A 82 -29.71 -1.82 -17.51
CA CYS A 82 -28.34 -2.32 -17.57
C CYS A 82 -28.28 -3.62 -18.36
N VAL A 83 -27.26 -3.74 -19.23
CA VAL A 83 -27.02 -4.94 -20.05
C VAL A 83 -25.61 -5.48 -19.81
N GLY A 84 -25.49 -6.80 -19.76
CA GLY A 84 -24.19 -7.45 -19.64
C GLY A 84 -23.41 -7.39 -20.94
N LEU A 85 -22.11 -7.10 -20.85
CA LEU A 85 -21.18 -7.10 -21.97
C LEU A 85 -19.86 -7.74 -21.50
N ASP A 86 -19.27 -8.57 -22.34
CA ASP A 86 -17.92 -9.10 -22.17
C ASP A 86 -17.07 -8.67 -23.37
N SER A 87 -15.92 -8.06 -23.12
CA SER A 87 -15.08 -7.42 -24.13
C SER A 87 -13.66 -7.96 -24.09
N SER A 88 -12.96 -7.87 -25.22
CA SER A 88 -11.57 -8.31 -25.31
C SER A 88 -10.63 -7.42 -24.48
N VAL A 89 -9.71 -8.05 -23.74
CA VAL A 89 -8.67 -7.34 -22.98
C VAL A 89 -7.67 -6.64 -23.91
N ILE A 90 -7.37 -7.22 -25.06
CA ILE A 90 -6.48 -6.63 -26.06
C ILE A 90 -7.30 -5.73 -26.99
N LEU A 91 -7.04 -4.43 -26.91
CA LEU A 91 -7.74 -3.40 -27.67
C LEU A 91 -6.81 -2.70 -28.67
N SER A 92 -7.38 -2.17 -29.75
CA SER A 92 -6.65 -1.33 -30.71
C SER A 92 -6.12 -0.04 -30.06
N SER A 93 -4.93 0.41 -30.47
CA SER A 93 -4.30 1.63 -29.94
C SER A 93 -5.20 2.87 -30.03
N ARG A 94 -5.99 2.96 -31.11
CA ARG A 94 -6.93 4.07 -31.35
C ARG A 94 -7.99 4.22 -30.25
N VAL A 95 -8.35 3.15 -29.55
CA VAL A 95 -9.30 3.21 -28.42
C VAL A 95 -8.67 3.95 -27.23
N TRP A 96 -7.39 3.71 -26.98
CA TRP A 96 -6.63 4.37 -25.93
C TRP A 96 -6.35 5.85 -26.26
N GLU A 97 -6.14 6.17 -27.54
CA GLU A 97 -6.05 7.54 -28.04
C GLU A 97 -7.38 8.28 -27.84
N ALA A 98 -8.48 7.73 -28.34
CA ALA A 98 -9.80 8.36 -28.29
C ALA A 98 -10.32 8.55 -26.86
N SER A 99 -9.99 7.62 -25.95
CA SER A 99 -10.35 7.75 -24.53
C SER A 99 -9.40 8.67 -23.74
N GLY A 100 -8.31 9.14 -24.34
CA GLY A 100 -7.32 10.01 -23.69
C GLY A 100 -6.39 9.30 -22.70
N HIS A 101 -6.43 7.96 -22.63
CA HIS A 101 -5.55 7.19 -21.72
C HIS A 101 -4.07 7.42 -22.02
N ILE A 102 -3.69 7.56 -23.29
CA ILE A 102 -2.27 7.76 -23.67
C ILE A 102 -1.69 9.05 -23.09
N GLY A 103 -2.48 10.12 -23.00
CA GLY A 103 -2.02 11.42 -22.50
C GLY A 103 -2.14 11.59 -20.99
N ASN A 104 -3.14 10.94 -20.38
CA ASN A 104 -3.56 11.28 -19.00
C ASN A 104 -3.33 10.16 -17.99
N PHE A 105 -3.22 8.90 -18.41
CA PHE A 105 -3.08 7.76 -17.49
C PHE A 105 -1.61 7.53 -17.11
N THR A 106 -1.02 8.51 -16.42
CA THR A 106 0.38 8.46 -15.98
C THR A 106 0.52 8.87 -14.53
N ASP A 107 1.20 8.05 -13.74
CA ASP A 107 1.61 8.42 -12.38
C ASP A 107 2.98 9.13 -12.42
N PRO A 108 3.11 10.35 -11.88
CA PRO A 108 4.39 11.03 -11.78
C PRO A 108 5.36 10.30 -10.84
N MET A 109 6.55 10.00 -11.36
CA MET A 109 7.61 9.27 -10.65
C MET A 109 8.84 10.16 -10.45
N THR A 110 9.52 9.98 -9.33
CA THR A 110 10.83 10.58 -9.05
C THR A 110 11.88 9.50 -8.79
N VAL A 111 13.14 9.83 -9.05
CA VAL A 111 14.28 8.91 -8.93
C VAL A 111 15.31 9.51 -7.98
N CYS A 112 15.69 8.75 -6.96
CA CYS A 112 16.82 9.13 -6.11
C CYS A 112 18.12 8.94 -6.89
N LYS A 113 18.96 9.98 -7.00
CA LYS A 113 20.22 9.90 -7.75
C LYS A 113 21.29 9.04 -7.09
N GLU A 114 21.20 8.82 -5.77
CA GLU A 114 22.19 8.06 -5.01
C GLU A 114 21.93 6.55 -5.03
N CYS A 115 20.67 6.13 -4.83
CA CYS A 115 20.29 4.72 -4.77
C CYS A 115 19.49 4.23 -5.98
N ASN A 116 19.19 5.10 -6.94
CA ASN A 116 18.42 4.82 -8.16
C ASN A 116 17.03 4.20 -7.89
N SER A 117 16.50 4.37 -6.67
CA SER A 117 15.15 3.93 -6.33
C SER A 117 14.13 4.84 -7.01
N ARG A 118 13.05 4.23 -7.50
CA ARG A 118 11.93 4.94 -8.11
C ARG A 118 10.78 4.97 -7.12
N VAL A 119 10.29 6.16 -6.82
CA VAL A 119 9.16 6.35 -5.91
C VAL A 119 8.12 7.23 -6.59
N ARG A 120 6.84 7.00 -6.30
CA ARG A 120 5.81 7.90 -6.81
C ARG A 120 5.93 9.26 -6.12
N ALA A 121 5.89 10.32 -6.92
CA ALA A 121 6.12 11.68 -6.43
C ALA A 121 5.02 12.12 -5.44
N ASP A 122 3.77 11.75 -5.71
CA ASP A 122 2.62 12.04 -4.85
C ASP A 122 2.81 11.45 -3.44
N LYS A 123 3.16 10.16 -3.35
CA LYS A 123 3.39 9.48 -2.08
C LYS A 123 4.59 10.04 -1.32
N LEU A 124 5.63 10.47 -2.04
CA LEU A 124 6.78 11.10 -1.41
C LEU A 124 6.42 12.45 -0.79
N ILE A 125 5.59 13.25 -1.47
CA ILE A 125 5.11 14.55 -0.98
C ILE A 125 4.19 14.36 0.22
N GLU A 126 3.22 13.44 0.13
CA GLU A 126 2.28 13.11 1.22
C GLU A 126 3.02 12.62 2.47
N ASN A 127 4.03 11.76 2.32
CA ASN A 127 4.84 11.29 3.45
C ASN A 127 5.73 12.39 4.04
N ALA A 128 5.96 13.47 3.30
CA ALA A 128 6.71 14.65 3.72
C ALA A 128 5.77 15.85 3.94
N SER A 129 4.49 15.62 4.28
CA SER A 129 3.49 16.69 4.44
C SER A 129 3.91 17.72 5.49
N ASP A 130 4.63 17.30 6.55
CA ASP A 130 5.24 18.19 7.55
C ASP A 130 6.19 19.25 6.96
N VAL A 131 6.84 18.93 5.82
CA VAL A 131 7.83 19.79 5.15
C VAL A 131 7.22 20.51 3.94
N THR A 132 6.33 19.85 3.22
CA THR A 132 5.74 20.37 1.96
C THR A 132 4.47 21.18 2.20
N GLY A 133 3.79 20.97 3.33
CA GLY A 133 2.48 21.57 3.63
C GLY A 133 1.34 21.03 2.76
N VAL A 134 1.55 19.91 2.05
CA VAL A 134 0.58 19.28 1.14
C VAL A 134 0.19 17.91 1.70
N GLU A 135 -1.05 17.79 2.16
CA GLU A 135 -1.61 16.54 2.72
C GLU A 135 -2.12 15.58 1.61
N GLU A 136 -2.55 16.11 0.46
CA GLU A 136 -3.03 15.31 -0.68
C GLU A 136 -2.36 15.78 -1.98
N ALA A 137 -1.47 14.96 -2.53
CA ALA A 137 -0.70 15.31 -3.73
C ALA A 137 -1.25 14.68 -5.02
N GLY A 138 -2.17 13.71 -4.91
CA GLY A 138 -2.69 12.93 -6.04
C GLY A 138 -3.44 13.70 -7.14
N GLY A 139 -3.76 14.98 -6.93
CA GLY A 139 -4.42 15.85 -7.92
C GLY A 139 -3.52 16.93 -8.53
N LEU A 140 -2.25 17.00 -8.12
CA LEU A 140 -1.33 18.03 -8.60
C LEU A 140 -0.82 17.72 -10.02
N SER A 141 -0.48 18.78 -10.77
CA SER A 141 0.25 18.60 -12.03
C SER A 141 1.69 18.17 -11.77
N CYS A 142 2.32 17.52 -12.75
CA CYS A 142 3.74 17.14 -12.67
C CYS A 142 4.66 18.35 -12.36
N GLU A 143 4.34 19.53 -12.88
CA GLU A 143 5.07 20.78 -12.64
C GLU A 143 4.93 21.25 -11.17
N ALA A 144 3.72 21.18 -10.63
CA ALA A 144 3.46 21.54 -9.24
C ALA A 144 4.18 20.58 -8.28
N MET A 145 4.15 19.26 -8.54
CA MET A 145 4.89 18.28 -7.74
C MET A 145 6.41 18.47 -7.83
N THR A 146 6.93 18.80 -9.03
CA THR A 146 8.35 19.11 -9.20
C THR A 146 8.75 20.32 -8.36
N SER A 147 7.90 21.34 -8.29
CA SER A 147 8.14 22.55 -7.49
C SER A 147 8.16 22.22 -5.98
N SER A 148 7.23 21.39 -5.51
CA SER A 148 7.19 20.94 -4.11
C SER A 148 8.42 20.14 -3.73
N LEU A 149 8.87 19.22 -4.59
CA LEU A 149 10.06 18.40 -4.34
C LEU A 149 11.38 19.17 -4.39
N ARG A 150 11.45 20.27 -5.15
CA ARG A 150 12.63 21.16 -5.17
C ARG A 150 12.72 22.05 -3.95
N ARG A 151 11.62 22.29 -3.24
CA ARG A 151 11.60 23.11 -2.03
C ARG A 151 12.17 22.37 -0.82
N THR A 152 12.21 21.04 -0.88
CA THR A 152 12.65 20.16 0.22
C THR A 152 14.08 19.65 0.07
N SER A 153 14.74 19.88 -1.07
CA SER A 153 16.16 19.58 -1.34
C SER A 153 17.06 20.77 -1.05
#